data_AF-A0A7J4USI9-F1
#
_entry.id   AF-A0A7J4USI9-F1
#
_cell.length_a   1.000
_cell.length_b   1.000
_cell.length_c   1.000
_cell.angle_alpha   90.00
_cell.angle_beta   90.00
_cell.angle_gamma   90.00
#
_symmetry.space_group_name_H-M   'P 1'
#
loop_
_entity.id
_entity.type
_entity.pdbx_description
1 polymer ?
#
loop_
_entity_poly.entity_id
_entity_poly.type
_entity_poly.pdbx_seq_one_letter_code
_entity_poly.pdbx_strand_id
1 'polypeptide(L)'
;GNYGGSNNPLDYYGTVESNRLGDNAAGDFAYPDGTYGVMSWWDYGHWITLRAERIPVSNPFQEGAVVSANYLLSQSESESEDVLSDLDEGSGVRYIALDWQMVSSGVKLHGPATFKEGVSVRDYQNYLFEEVPVSSGGGYQLRHILHPSSYYNSQMVRLYHYHGSSIAPTPLVIDWDIVPGLDPEYYKLSQTRPGDPDMFLVFETIEEAQSFTQENPTSQLGGIGTFSTESVPALEHYRLVYATPNVVQISPYYVHTPSSWVKIFERVPGATITGTAPPNTSISAIVAMHVPTTNSTFHYAQHTTSDSSGKFTMTVPYSTIGYDELGPENGYTNVDVRAAGPYYITTEFQTHEGTIHVPDSSVNGLGPELTIDLKENFWELCNCVWDDSIGIIKPKENTP
;
A
#
# COMPACT_ATOMS: atom_id res chain seq x y z
N GLY A 1 -9.50 11.25 21.75
CA GLY A 1 -8.51 10.15 21.80
C GLY A 1 -7.75 10.25 23.10
N ASN A 2 -6.91 9.27 23.43
CA ASN A 2 -5.97 9.37 24.55
C ASN A 2 -4.56 8.94 24.10
N TYR A 3 -4.21 9.26 22.85
CA TYR A 3 -2.99 8.77 22.23
C TYR A 3 -1.76 9.19 23.03
N GLY A 4 -0.82 8.26 23.20
CA GLY A 4 0.37 8.48 24.03
C GLY A 4 0.11 8.60 25.54
N GLY A 5 -1.10 8.27 26.01
CA GLY A 5 -1.44 8.30 27.43
C GLY A 5 -1.66 9.70 28.00
N SER A 6 -2.13 10.64 27.18
CA SER A 6 -2.31 12.06 27.54
C SER A 6 -3.27 12.33 28.71
N ASN A 7 -4.09 11.35 29.09
CA ASN A 7 -5.08 11.37 30.17
C ASN A 7 -6.06 12.55 30.12
N ASN A 8 -6.35 13.04 28.91
CA ASN A 8 -7.27 14.17 28.70
C ASN A 8 -8.19 13.93 27.48
N PRO A 9 -9.04 12.89 27.50
CA PRO A 9 -9.88 12.57 26.36
C PRO A 9 -10.93 13.67 26.12
N LEU A 10 -11.08 14.08 24.85
CA LEU A 10 -12.19 14.91 24.41
C LEU A 10 -13.53 14.20 24.70
N ASP A 11 -14.42 14.85 25.44
CA ASP A 11 -15.76 14.35 25.73
C ASP A 11 -16.63 14.42 24.47
N TYR A 12 -17.10 13.26 24.01
CA TYR A 12 -17.90 13.14 22.79
C TYR A 12 -19.25 13.87 22.87
N TYR A 13 -19.87 13.91 24.06
CA TYR A 13 -21.11 14.66 24.31
C TYR A 13 -20.87 15.97 25.05
N GLY A 14 -19.61 16.36 25.20
CA GLY A 14 -19.19 17.55 25.91
C GLY A 14 -19.57 18.83 25.18
N THR A 15 -19.48 19.95 25.90
CA THR A 15 -19.64 21.28 25.31
C THR A 15 -18.28 21.87 24.98
N VAL A 16 -18.12 22.34 23.75
CA VAL A 16 -16.95 23.12 23.33
C VAL A 16 -17.32 24.58 23.19
N GLU A 17 -16.44 25.49 23.59
CA GLU A 17 -16.63 26.90 23.25
C GLU A 17 -16.45 27.08 21.74
N SER A 18 -17.40 27.79 21.12
CA SER A 18 -17.35 28.02 19.68
C SER A 18 -16.35 29.11 19.36
N ASN A 19 -15.29 28.76 18.65
CA ASN A 19 -14.35 29.72 18.05
C ASN A 19 -15.00 30.55 16.92
N ARG A 20 -16.26 30.26 16.55
CA ARG A 20 -17.00 30.90 15.44
C ARG A 20 -17.93 32.04 15.87
N LEU A 21 -18.15 32.27 17.17
CA LEU A 21 -19.19 33.21 17.66
C LEU A 21 -18.73 34.19 18.78
N GLY A 22 -17.43 34.43 18.97
CA GLY A 22 -16.90 35.36 19.97
C GLY A 22 -16.03 36.48 19.39
N ASP A 23 -15.85 37.58 20.14
CA ASP A 23 -15.06 38.78 19.77
C ASP A 23 -13.55 38.51 19.54
N ASN A 24 -13.09 37.26 19.74
CA ASN A 24 -11.72 36.78 19.50
C ASN A 24 -11.68 35.56 18.55
N ALA A 25 -12.53 35.53 17.52
CA ALA A 25 -12.56 34.46 16.50
C ALA A 25 -11.30 34.49 15.61
N ALA A 26 -10.22 33.83 16.03
CA ALA A 26 -9.07 33.53 15.19
C ALA A 26 -8.48 32.16 15.56
N GLY A 27 -8.47 31.23 14.61
CA GLY A 27 -7.78 29.94 14.72
C GLY A 27 -8.69 28.71 14.81
N ASP A 28 -8.07 27.56 14.61
CA ASP A 28 -8.69 26.25 14.68
C ASP A 28 -9.08 25.85 16.12
N PHE A 29 -9.87 24.79 16.24
CA PHE A 29 -10.22 24.25 17.55
C PHE A 29 -8.99 23.62 18.20
N ALA A 30 -8.60 24.12 19.37
CA ALA A 30 -7.50 23.55 20.16
C ALA A 30 -7.93 22.22 20.78
N TYR A 31 -7.66 21.12 20.08
CA TYR A 31 -7.97 19.79 20.59
C TYR A 31 -7.09 19.45 21.80
N PRO A 32 -7.62 18.68 22.77
CA PRO A 32 -6.82 18.14 23.87
C PRO A 32 -5.69 17.23 23.37
N ASP A 33 -4.56 17.23 24.08
CA ASP A 33 -3.44 16.31 23.85
C ASP A 33 -3.91 14.87 23.71
N GLY A 34 -3.29 14.12 22.79
CA GLY A 34 -3.65 12.72 22.48
C GLY A 34 -4.95 12.56 21.68
N THR A 35 -5.55 13.67 21.23
CA THR A 35 -6.55 13.63 20.16
C THR A 35 -5.87 13.37 18.82
N TYR A 36 -6.54 12.62 17.95
CA TYR A 36 -6.04 12.25 16.63
C TYR A 36 -7.16 12.19 15.61
N GLY A 37 -6.80 12.48 14.36
CA GLY A 37 -7.69 12.37 13.20
C GLY A 37 -7.70 10.98 12.56
N VAL A 38 -8.80 10.69 11.85
CA VAL A 38 -8.97 9.52 10.99
C VAL A 38 -9.15 9.99 9.54
N MET A 39 -8.18 9.66 8.70
CA MET A 39 -8.19 9.94 7.27
C MET A 39 -9.01 8.88 6.52
N SER A 40 -9.86 9.32 5.61
CA SER A 40 -10.73 8.48 4.78
C SER A 40 -11.30 9.35 3.66
N TRP A 41 -12.03 8.75 2.71
CA TRP A 41 -12.86 9.56 1.81
C TRP A 41 -14.04 10.21 2.56
N TRP A 42 -14.45 11.40 2.10
CA TRP A 42 -15.37 12.28 2.82
C TRP A 42 -16.75 11.66 3.07
N ASP A 43 -17.20 10.76 2.19
CA ASP A 43 -18.45 10.00 2.32
C ASP A 43 -18.59 9.32 3.70
N TYR A 44 -17.47 8.91 4.29
CA TYR A 44 -17.44 8.09 5.50
C TYR A 44 -17.33 8.92 6.79
N GLY A 45 -17.18 10.25 6.72
CA GLY A 45 -16.91 11.07 7.90
C GLY A 45 -17.98 10.96 8.99
N HIS A 46 -19.27 10.94 8.64
CA HIS A 46 -20.33 10.75 9.63
C HIS A 46 -20.31 9.37 10.28
N TRP A 47 -19.88 8.31 9.56
CA TRP A 47 -19.72 7.00 10.17
C TRP A 47 -18.54 6.97 11.13
N ILE A 48 -17.43 7.62 10.77
CA ILE A 48 -16.27 7.76 11.66
C ILE A 48 -16.66 8.50 12.94
N THR A 49 -17.41 9.61 12.84
CA THR A 49 -17.91 10.33 14.03
C THR A 49 -18.90 9.50 14.84
N LEU A 50 -19.97 8.99 14.22
CA LEU A 50 -21.10 8.40 14.95
C LEU A 50 -20.91 6.93 15.36
N ARG A 51 -20.05 6.18 14.68
CA ARG A 51 -19.83 4.74 14.95
C ARG A 51 -18.47 4.47 15.58
N ALA A 52 -17.43 5.19 15.19
CA ALA A 52 -16.11 5.03 15.77
C ALA A 52 -15.82 6.02 16.90
N GLU A 53 -16.66 7.05 17.07
CA GLU A 53 -16.43 8.13 18.05
C GLU A 53 -15.03 8.75 17.86
N ARG A 54 -14.65 8.96 16.60
CA ARG A 54 -13.37 9.57 16.20
C ARG A 54 -13.60 10.77 15.28
N ILE A 55 -12.58 11.61 15.16
CA ILE A 55 -12.62 12.84 14.37
C ILE A 55 -12.21 12.50 12.94
N PRO A 56 -13.10 12.60 11.96
CA PRO A 56 -12.72 12.41 10.57
C PRO A 56 -11.99 13.66 10.04
N VAL A 57 -11.02 13.45 9.16
CA VAL A 57 -10.35 14.57 8.44
C VAL A 57 -11.33 15.24 7.46
N SER A 58 -12.25 14.48 6.88
CA SER A 58 -13.24 14.98 5.94
C SER A 58 -14.63 14.40 6.20
N ASN A 59 -15.67 15.14 5.79
CA ASN A 59 -17.05 14.76 6.11
C ASN A 59 -18.04 14.96 4.95
N PRO A 60 -19.27 14.42 5.05
CA PRO A 60 -20.32 14.57 4.03
C PRO A 60 -20.78 15.98 3.67
N PHE A 61 -20.37 17.02 4.40
CA PHE A 61 -20.52 18.41 3.95
C PHE A 61 -19.41 18.83 2.97
N GLN A 62 -18.55 17.90 2.55
CA GLN A 62 -17.38 18.08 1.70
C GLN A 62 -16.27 18.94 2.32
N GLU A 63 -16.38 19.28 3.60
CA GLU A 63 -15.29 19.85 4.37
C GLU A 63 -14.13 18.83 4.45
N GLY A 64 -12.90 19.29 4.20
CA GLY A 64 -11.71 18.44 4.16
C GLY A 64 -11.58 17.52 2.94
N ALA A 65 -12.52 17.57 1.97
CA ALA A 65 -12.48 16.68 0.80
C ALA A 65 -11.23 16.89 -0.08
N VAL A 66 -10.78 18.14 -0.24
CA VAL A 66 -9.54 18.47 -0.98
C VAL A 66 -8.31 17.89 -0.28
N VAL A 67 -8.21 18.05 1.04
CA VAL A 67 -7.13 17.46 1.86
C VAL A 67 -7.12 15.95 1.71
N SER A 68 -8.29 15.31 1.83
CA SER A 68 -8.40 13.85 1.65
C SER A 68 -8.03 13.42 0.22
N ALA A 69 -8.43 14.17 -0.81
CA ALA A 69 -8.05 13.89 -2.19
C ALA A 69 -6.54 14.00 -2.41
N ASN A 70 -5.90 15.05 -1.88
CA ASN A 70 -4.46 15.27 -1.97
C ASN A 70 -3.69 14.12 -1.31
N TYR A 71 -4.09 13.72 -0.10
CA TYR A 71 -3.49 12.58 0.60
C TYR A 71 -3.70 11.26 -0.15
N LEU A 72 -4.95 10.91 -0.48
CA LEU A 72 -5.29 9.61 -1.07
C LEU A 72 -4.63 9.38 -2.44
N LEU A 73 -4.43 10.46 -3.21
CA LEU A 73 -3.78 10.47 -4.52
C LEU A 73 -2.33 10.95 -4.49
N SER A 74 -1.70 11.04 -3.32
CA SER A 74 -0.27 11.32 -3.21
C SER A 74 0.53 10.23 -3.92
N GLN A 75 1.53 10.63 -4.70
CA GLN A 75 2.35 9.77 -5.56
C GLN A 75 3.60 9.24 -4.85
N SER A 76 3.87 9.70 -3.63
CA SER A 76 4.95 9.23 -2.77
C SER A 76 4.54 9.32 -1.30
N GLU A 77 5.26 8.61 -0.43
CA GLU A 77 5.01 8.72 1.02
C GLU A 77 5.32 10.13 1.52
N SER A 78 6.43 10.74 1.06
CA SER A 78 6.78 12.12 1.39
C SER A 78 5.66 13.11 1.03
N GLU A 79 5.07 13.02 -0.17
CA GLU A 79 3.95 13.90 -0.55
C GLU A 79 2.74 13.69 0.39
N SER A 80 2.46 12.44 0.78
CA SER A 80 1.37 12.16 1.71
C SER A 80 1.65 12.69 3.11
N GLU A 81 2.90 12.63 3.58
CA GLU A 81 3.33 13.20 4.86
C GLU A 81 3.30 14.73 4.85
N ASP A 82 3.67 15.36 3.73
CA ASP A 82 3.58 16.82 3.57
C ASP A 82 2.12 17.28 3.72
N VAL A 83 1.17 16.60 3.06
CA VAL A 83 -0.27 16.88 3.19
C VAL A 83 -0.75 16.73 4.63
N LEU A 84 -0.22 15.76 5.38
CA LEU A 84 -0.60 15.57 6.78
C LEU A 84 0.04 16.60 7.71
N SER A 85 1.27 17.03 7.42
CA SER A 85 1.99 18.03 8.22
C SER A 85 1.33 19.42 8.17
N ASP A 86 0.68 19.74 7.05
CA ASP A 86 -0.14 20.95 6.91
C ASP A 86 -1.40 20.95 7.79
N LEU A 87 -1.75 19.81 8.41
CA LEU A 87 -2.91 19.67 9.31
C LEU A 87 -2.55 19.74 10.80
N ASP A 88 -1.27 19.84 11.15
CA ASP A 88 -0.78 19.63 12.52
C ASP A 88 -1.10 20.77 13.52
N GLU A 89 -2.01 21.67 13.21
CA GLU A 89 -2.58 22.65 14.16
C GLU A 89 -3.69 22.07 15.05
N GLY A 90 -3.66 20.77 15.40
CA GLY A 90 -4.48 20.31 16.54
C GLY A 90 -4.70 18.82 16.77
N SER A 91 -4.67 17.92 15.78
CA SER A 91 -4.79 16.48 16.08
C SER A 91 -4.29 15.63 14.92
N GLY A 92 -2.97 15.42 14.88
CA GLY A 92 -2.31 14.68 13.81
C GLY A 92 -3.08 13.41 13.40
N VAL A 93 -3.13 13.16 12.09
CA VAL A 93 -3.78 11.96 11.55
C VAL A 93 -3.03 10.73 12.04
N ARG A 94 -3.75 9.83 12.72
CA ARG A 94 -3.19 8.57 13.23
C ARG A 94 -3.70 7.34 12.49
N TYR A 95 -4.97 7.35 12.06
CA TYR A 95 -5.56 6.19 11.41
C TYR A 95 -6.08 6.53 10.02
N ILE A 96 -6.02 5.54 9.14
CA ILE A 96 -6.47 5.64 7.77
C ILE A 96 -7.45 4.50 7.54
N ALA A 97 -8.71 4.84 7.27
CA ALA A 97 -9.76 3.87 6.96
C ALA A 97 -10.02 3.90 5.46
N LEU A 98 -9.76 2.77 4.79
CA LEU A 98 -9.95 2.61 3.35
C LEU A 98 -10.94 1.49 3.08
N ASP A 99 -11.84 1.72 2.15
CA ASP A 99 -12.70 0.67 1.62
C ASP A 99 -12.33 0.29 0.18
N TRP A 100 -12.87 -0.84 -0.27
CA TRP A 100 -12.63 -1.35 -1.61
C TRP A 100 -13.16 -0.43 -2.73
N GLN A 101 -14.19 0.38 -2.45
CA GLN A 101 -14.80 1.25 -3.45
C GLN A 101 -13.85 2.40 -3.82
N MET A 102 -13.10 2.92 -2.86
CA MET A 102 -12.12 3.99 -3.06
C MET A 102 -11.04 3.63 -4.08
N VAL A 103 -10.54 2.39 -4.04
CA VAL A 103 -9.54 1.88 -4.99
C VAL A 103 -10.15 1.32 -6.26
N SER A 104 -11.48 1.26 -6.34
CA SER A 104 -12.21 0.78 -7.51
C SER A 104 -12.48 1.92 -8.49
N SER A 105 -11.76 1.91 -9.61
CA SER A 105 -11.93 2.81 -10.75
C SER A 105 -13.37 3.02 -11.22
N GLY A 106 -14.14 1.94 -11.30
CA GLY A 106 -15.55 2.00 -11.70
C GLY A 106 -16.51 2.46 -10.61
N VAL A 107 -16.03 2.82 -9.41
CA VAL A 107 -16.87 3.13 -8.24
C VAL A 107 -16.54 4.50 -7.65
N LYS A 108 -15.52 4.66 -6.79
CA LYS A 108 -15.25 5.93 -6.10
C LYS A 108 -13.96 6.63 -6.47
N LEU A 109 -13.07 6.03 -7.26
CA LEU A 109 -11.79 6.65 -7.65
C LEU A 109 -11.96 8.05 -8.29
N HIS A 110 -13.04 8.24 -9.06
CA HIS A 110 -13.36 9.52 -9.69
C HIS A 110 -13.59 10.67 -8.70
N GLY A 111 -14.00 10.35 -7.46
CA GLY A 111 -14.23 11.32 -6.39
C GLY A 111 -12.94 12.08 -6.05
N PRO A 112 -11.90 11.43 -5.47
CA PRO A 112 -10.63 12.09 -5.19
C PRO A 112 -10.05 12.85 -6.38
N ALA A 113 -10.10 12.27 -7.59
CA ALA A 113 -9.55 12.92 -8.78
C ALA A 113 -10.28 14.21 -9.17
N THR A 114 -11.56 14.38 -8.80
CA THR A 114 -12.32 15.62 -9.04
C THR A 114 -11.95 16.73 -8.05
N PHE A 115 -11.47 16.38 -6.86
CA PHE A 115 -11.16 17.35 -5.78
C PHE A 115 -9.67 17.74 -5.72
N LYS A 116 -8.76 16.96 -6.33
CA LYS A 116 -7.34 17.31 -6.45
C LYS A 116 -7.13 18.23 -7.66
N GLU A 117 -6.53 19.40 -7.45
CA GLU A 117 -6.31 20.38 -8.53
C GLU A 117 -5.34 19.84 -9.59
N GLY A 118 -5.62 20.15 -10.86
CA GLY A 118 -4.74 19.78 -11.99
C GLY A 118 -4.75 18.29 -12.35
N VAL A 119 -5.65 17.51 -11.74
CA VAL A 119 -5.74 16.06 -11.90
C VAL A 119 -7.07 15.68 -12.55
N SER A 120 -7.05 14.65 -13.38
CA SER A 120 -8.19 14.02 -14.01
C SER A 120 -8.28 12.55 -13.57
N VAL A 121 -9.49 11.99 -13.51
CA VAL A 121 -9.65 10.54 -13.27
C VAL A 121 -8.93 9.71 -14.34
N ARG A 122 -8.80 10.27 -15.56
CA ARG A 122 -8.10 9.63 -16.67
C ARG A 122 -6.60 9.50 -16.44
N ASP A 123 -6.02 10.31 -15.56
CA ASP A 123 -4.61 10.19 -15.19
C ASP A 123 -4.35 8.87 -14.45
N TYR A 124 -5.40 8.23 -13.89
CA TYR A 124 -5.32 6.98 -13.13
C TYR A 124 -6.01 5.81 -13.82
N GLN A 125 -6.69 6.01 -14.95
CA GLN A 125 -7.40 4.91 -15.60
C GLN A 125 -7.62 5.14 -17.09
N ASN A 126 -7.48 4.04 -17.83
CA ASN A 126 -7.73 3.90 -19.26
C ASN A 126 -8.74 2.78 -19.48
N TYR A 127 -9.37 2.74 -20.66
CA TYR A 127 -10.38 1.75 -20.99
C TYR A 127 -9.92 0.83 -22.11
N LEU A 128 -10.00 -0.46 -21.87
CA LEU A 128 -9.76 -1.50 -22.85
C LEU A 128 -11.10 -2.05 -23.35
N PHE A 129 -11.35 -1.90 -24.64
CA PHE A 129 -12.55 -2.37 -25.33
C PHE A 129 -12.28 -3.67 -26.06
N GLU A 130 -13.34 -4.41 -26.37
CA GLU A 130 -13.32 -5.52 -27.32
C GLU A 130 -14.39 -5.30 -28.39
N GLU A 131 -14.13 -5.78 -29.60
CA GLU A 131 -15.10 -5.74 -30.69
C GLU A 131 -16.15 -6.84 -30.47
N VAL A 132 -17.42 -6.46 -30.53
CA VAL A 132 -18.56 -7.37 -30.40
C VAL A 132 -18.92 -7.90 -31.78
N PRO A 133 -19.05 -9.24 -31.98
CA PRO A 133 -19.47 -9.79 -33.26
C PRO A 133 -20.80 -9.19 -33.73
N VAL A 134 -20.93 -9.00 -35.05
CA VAL A 134 -22.16 -8.46 -35.66
C VAL A 134 -23.40 -9.30 -35.29
N SER A 135 -23.23 -10.62 -35.10
CA SER A 135 -24.28 -11.53 -34.63
C SER A 135 -24.85 -11.19 -33.24
N SER A 136 -24.09 -10.45 -32.44
CA SER A 136 -24.42 -10.04 -31.07
C SER A 136 -24.74 -8.55 -30.96
N GLY A 137 -24.94 -7.85 -32.08
CA GLY A 137 -25.27 -6.41 -32.13
C GLY A 137 -24.17 -5.51 -32.70
N GLY A 138 -22.95 -6.02 -32.90
CA GLY A 138 -21.81 -5.25 -33.42
C GLY A 138 -21.29 -4.17 -32.45
N GLY A 139 -20.20 -3.50 -32.83
CA GLY A 139 -19.65 -2.36 -32.09
C GLY A 139 -18.56 -2.74 -31.09
N TYR A 140 -18.40 -1.91 -30.05
CA TYR A 140 -17.38 -2.10 -29.02
C TYR A 140 -18.02 -2.17 -27.64
N GLN A 141 -17.52 -3.05 -26.78
CA GLN A 141 -17.89 -3.10 -25.36
C GLN A 141 -16.67 -3.03 -24.46
N LEU A 142 -16.86 -2.54 -23.24
CA LEU A 142 -15.78 -2.43 -22.26
C LEU A 142 -15.35 -3.83 -21.80
N ARG A 143 -14.10 -4.21 -22.12
CA ARG A 143 -13.47 -5.46 -21.68
C ARG A 143 -12.82 -5.29 -20.31
N HIS A 144 -12.08 -4.19 -20.09
CA HIS A 144 -11.41 -3.91 -18.82
C HIS A 144 -11.09 -2.43 -18.58
N ILE A 145 -10.80 -2.08 -17.33
CA ILE A 145 -10.15 -0.81 -16.96
C ILE A 145 -8.68 -1.09 -16.72
N LEU A 146 -7.82 -0.35 -17.41
CA LEU A 146 -6.37 -0.42 -17.27
C LEU A 146 -5.86 0.74 -16.44
N HIS A 147 -4.80 0.51 -15.67
CA HIS A 147 -4.23 1.46 -14.74
C HIS A 147 -2.80 1.84 -15.17
N PRO A 148 -2.49 3.14 -15.34
CA PRO A 148 -1.11 3.61 -15.43
C PRO A 148 -0.43 3.60 -14.05
N SER A 149 0.87 3.92 -14.01
CA SER A 149 1.67 3.90 -12.77
C SER A 149 1.12 4.79 -11.66
N SER A 150 0.56 5.94 -12.01
CA SER A 150 -0.02 6.91 -11.07
C SER A 150 -1.11 6.31 -10.16
N TYR A 151 -1.87 5.31 -10.66
CA TYR A 151 -2.84 4.57 -9.85
C TYR A 151 -2.14 3.75 -8.78
N TYR A 152 -1.11 2.99 -9.15
CA TYR A 152 -0.36 2.14 -8.23
C TYR A 152 0.45 2.94 -7.22
N ASN A 153 0.94 4.12 -7.61
CA ASN A 153 1.68 5.04 -6.76
C ASN A 153 0.78 5.83 -5.79
N SER A 154 -0.54 5.86 -6.04
CA SER A 154 -1.49 6.55 -5.14
C SER A 154 -1.46 5.95 -3.73
N GLN A 155 -1.34 6.80 -2.71
CA GLN A 155 -1.25 6.40 -1.30
C GLN A 155 -2.34 5.40 -0.88
N MET A 156 -3.59 5.62 -1.31
CA MET A 156 -4.68 4.70 -0.97
C MET A 156 -4.52 3.32 -1.61
N VAL A 157 -3.89 3.22 -2.79
CA VAL A 157 -3.62 1.96 -3.48
C VAL A 157 -2.44 1.25 -2.82
N ARG A 158 -1.35 1.98 -2.50
CA ARG A 158 -0.19 1.46 -1.75
C ARG A 158 -0.60 0.83 -0.42
N LEU A 159 -1.49 1.51 0.30
CA LEU A 159 -2.07 0.98 1.54
C LEU A 159 -3.02 -0.19 1.26
N TYR A 160 -4.05 0.02 0.45
CA TYR A 160 -5.14 -0.93 0.37
C TYR A 160 -4.75 -2.23 -0.36
N HIS A 161 -4.08 -2.17 -1.51
CA HIS A 161 -3.72 -3.37 -2.28
C HIS A 161 -2.49 -4.07 -1.73
N TYR A 162 -1.48 -3.30 -1.30
CA TYR A 162 -0.16 -3.85 -0.94
C TYR A 162 0.14 -3.81 0.56
N HIS A 163 -0.79 -3.32 1.38
CA HIS A 163 -0.60 -3.21 2.84
C HIS A 163 0.66 -2.42 3.23
N GLY A 164 1.07 -1.48 2.37
CA GLY A 164 2.31 -0.72 2.51
C GLY A 164 3.59 -1.44 2.09
N SER A 165 3.54 -2.69 1.63
CA SER A 165 4.70 -3.39 1.08
C SER A 165 5.19 -2.76 -0.22
N SER A 166 6.49 -2.89 -0.51
CA SER A 166 6.97 -2.75 -1.88
C SER A 166 6.33 -3.81 -2.78
N ILE A 167 6.18 -3.49 -4.06
CA ILE A 167 5.77 -4.45 -5.09
C ILE A 167 6.64 -4.28 -6.32
N ALA A 168 7.06 -5.39 -6.92
CA ALA A 168 7.70 -5.41 -8.22
C ALA A 168 6.66 -5.71 -9.30
N PRO A 169 6.82 -5.18 -10.53
CA PRO A 169 5.93 -5.53 -11.62
C PRO A 169 6.13 -7.00 -12.02
N THR A 170 5.05 -7.65 -12.41
CA THR A 170 5.08 -9.00 -13.00
C THR A 170 5.36 -8.93 -14.50
N PRO A 171 5.99 -9.95 -15.11
CA PRO A 171 6.32 -10.01 -16.55
C PRO A 171 5.07 -10.30 -17.41
N LEU A 172 4.01 -9.54 -17.19
CA LEU A 172 2.74 -9.60 -17.88
C LEU A 172 2.58 -8.31 -18.68
N VAL A 173 2.35 -8.41 -19.99
CA VAL A 173 2.14 -7.27 -20.87
C VAL A 173 0.72 -7.30 -21.44
N ILE A 174 0.10 -6.14 -21.53
CA ILE A 174 -1.14 -5.95 -22.28
C ILE A 174 -0.80 -5.13 -23.51
N ASP A 175 -1.07 -5.68 -24.69
CA ASP A 175 -0.99 -5.00 -25.98
C ASP A 175 -2.40 -4.68 -26.51
N TRP A 176 -2.48 -3.65 -27.33
CA TRP A 176 -3.73 -3.18 -27.89
C TRP A 176 -3.58 -2.55 -29.28
N ASP A 177 -4.69 -2.53 -30.00
CA ASP A 177 -4.92 -1.74 -31.19
C ASP A 177 -5.66 -0.43 -30.85
N ILE A 178 -5.89 0.41 -31.85
CA ILE A 178 -6.60 1.67 -31.72
C ILE A 178 -8.07 1.48 -32.06
N VAL A 179 -8.97 2.00 -31.21
CA VAL A 179 -10.39 2.12 -31.55
C VAL A 179 -10.57 3.30 -32.54
N PRO A 180 -11.07 3.08 -33.77
CA PRO A 180 -11.21 4.15 -34.76
C PRO A 180 -12.10 5.30 -34.27
N GLY A 181 -11.58 6.52 -34.35
CA GLY A 181 -12.31 7.74 -33.98
C GLY A 181 -12.35 8.05 -32.49
N LEU A 182 -11.72 7.24 -31.64
CA LEU A 182 -11.50 7.54 -30.22
C LEU A 182 -10.04 7.95 -29.97
N ASP A 183 -9.83 8.62 -28.84
CA ASP A 183 -8.51 9.03 -28.38
C ASP A 183 -7.70 7.81 -27.91
N PRO A 184 -6.59 7.45 -28.60
CA PRO A 184 -5.81 6.25 -28.29
C PRO A 184 -5.08 6.31 -26.95
N GLU A 185 -4.95 7.49 -26.34
CA GLU A 185 -4.39 7.63 -24.99
C GLU A 185 -5.30 6.96 -23.95
N TYR A 186 -6.62 7.12 -24.11
CA TYR A 186 -7.62 6.68 -23.13
C TYR A 186 -8.38 5.43 -23.55
N TYR A 187 -8.54 5.18 -24.85
CA TYR A 187 -9.35 4.10 -25.40
C TYR A 187 -8.49 3.13 -26.20
N LYS A 188 -8.42 1.89 -25.73
CA LYS A 188 -7.56 0.84 -26.23
C LYS A 188 -8.43 -0.29 -26.77
N LEU A 189 -8.10 -0.86 -27.92
CA LEU A 189 -8.81 -2.01 -28.47
C LEU A 189 -8.02 -3.28 -28.18
N SER A 190 -8.60 -4.19 -27.43
CA SER A 190 -7.95 -5.44 -27.10
C SER A 190 -7.73 -6.30 -28.34
N GLN A 191 -6.50 -6.81 -28.50
CA GLN A 191 -6.20 -7.79 -29.52
C GLN A 191 -6.70 -9.16 -29.06
N THR A 192 -7.85 -9.61 -29.55
CA THR A 192 -8.25 -11.02 -29.41
C THR A 192 -7.67 -11.81 -30.57
N ARG A 193 -6.65 -12.63 -30.32
CA ARG A 193 -6.05 -13.45 -31.37
C ARG A 193 -6.86 -14.74 -31.52
N PRO A 194 -7.15 -15.22 -32.76
CA PRO A 194 -7.86 -16.48 -32.94
C PRO A 194 -7.10 -17.64 -32.26
N GLY A 195 -7.71 -18.26 -31.24
CA GLY A 195 -7.10 -19.34 -30.46
C GLY A 195 -6.35 -18.90 -29.19
N ASP A 196 -6.31 -17.60 -28.92
CA ASP A 196 -5.72 -16.99 -27.72
C ASP A 196 -6.79 -16.16 -27.00
N PRO A 197 -7.53 -16.74 -26.04
CA PRO A 197 -8.58 -16.04 -25.31
C PRO A 197 -8.02 -15.00 -24.34
N ASP A 198 -6.72 -15.02 -24.08
CA ASP A 198 -6.10 -14.22 -23.03
C ASP A 198 -5.89 -12.78 -23.50
N MET A 199 -5.97 -11.85 -22.55
CA MET A 199 -5.85 -10.41 -22.77
C MET A 199 -4.40 -9.93 -22.66
N PHE A 200 -3.48 -10.84 -22.36
CA PHE A 200 -2.14 -10.52 -21.91
C PHE A 200 -1.10 -11.50 -22.46
N LEU A 201 0.11 -11.00 -22.65
CA LEU A 201 1.31 -11.76 -22.96
C LEU A 201 2.10 -12.00 -21.67
N VAL A 202 2.53 -13.22 -21.41
CA VAL A 202 3.38 -13.56 -20.27
C VAL A 202 4.79 -13.87 -20.76
N PHE A 203 5.78 -13.21 -20.18
CA PHE A 203 7.21 -13.42 -20.46
C PHE A 203 7.87 -14.20 -19.32
N GLU A 204 9.04 -14.77 -19.59
CA GLU A 204 9.80 -15.49 -18.55
C GLU A 204 10.41 -14.52 -17.54
N THR A 205 10.81 -13.32 -18.00
CA THR A 205 11.50 -12.32 -17.19
C THR A 205 10.89 -10.92 -17.33
N ILE A 206 11.13 -10.08 -16.33
CA ILE A 206 10.65 -8.70 -16.35
C ILE A 206 11.39 -7.87 -17.40
N GLU A 207 12.67 -8.18 -17.62
CA GLU A 207 13.53 -7.52 -18.61
C GLU A 207 13.05 -7.78 -20.05
N GLU A 208 12.61 -9.01 -20.34
CA GLU A 208 12.01 -9.35 -21.64
C GLU A 208 10.69 -8.60 -21.86
N ALA A 209 9.82 -8.59 -20.85
CA ALA A 209 8.55 -7.86 -20.91
C ALA A 209 8.77 -6.35 -21.12
N GLN A 210 9.73 -5.76 -20.40
CA GLN A 210 10.12 -4.36 -20.57
C GLN A 210 10.68 -4.09 -21.96
N SER A 211 11.58 -4.94 -22.46
CA SER A 211 12.13 -4.82 -23.81
C SER A 211 11.03 -4.86 -24.86
N PHE A 212 10.06 -5.78 -24.72
CA PHE A 212 8.89 -5.83 -25.60
C PHE A 212 8.10 -4.52 -25.56
N THR A 213 7.81 -3.97 -24.39
CA THR A 213 7.02 -2.72 -24.29
C THR A 213 7.76 -1.50 -24.85
N GLN A 214 9.09 -1.49 -24.80
CA GLN A 214 9.91 -0.43 -25.42
C GLN A 214 9.87 -0.50 -26.95
N GLU A 215 9.81 -1.71 -27.51
CA GLU A 215 9.72 -1.93 -28.96
C GLU A 215 8.29 -1.77 -29.50
N ASN A 216 7.27 -1.92 -28.63
CA ASN A 216 5.86 -1.92 -29.00
C ASN A 216 5.08 -0.81 -28.24
N PRO A 217 4.94 0.40 -28.81
CA PRO A 217 4.38 1.56 -28.10
C PRO A 217 2.88 1.46 -27.79
N THR A 218 2.15 0.51 -28.38
CA THR A 218 0.75 0.19 -28.03
C THR A 218 0.67 -0.99 -27.07
N SER A 219 1.55 -0.98 -26.07
CA SER A 219 1.56 -1.98 -25.01
C SER A 219 1.97 -1.36 -23.68
N GLN A 220 1.65 -2.04 -22.58
CA GLN A 220 2.07 -1.68 -21.23
C GLN A 220 2.38 -2.93 -20.42
N LEU A 221 3.34 -2.82 -19.52
CA LEU A 221 3.58 -3.81 -18.48
C LEU A 221 2.47 -3.70 -17.43
N GLY A 222 1.91 -4.82 -16.99
CA GLY A 222 0.85 -4.87 -15.99
C GLY A 222 -0.30 -3.90 -16.27
N GLY A 223 -0.62 -3.08 -15.29
CA GLY A 223 -1.68 -2.09 -15.41
C GLY A 223 -3.07 -2.68 -15.35
N ILE A 224 -3.21 -3.81 -14.64
CA ILE A 224 -4.46 -4.52 -14.44
C ILE A 224 -4.54 -5.10 -13.03
N GLY A 225 -5.67 -4.87 -12.34
CA GLY A 225 -5.85 -5.36 -10.98
C GLY A 225 -4.73 -4.88 -10.04
N THR A 226 -4.07 -5.80 -9.36
CA THR A 226 -2.93 -5.52 -8.46
C THR A 226 -1.56 -5.61 -9.15
N PHE A 227 -1.50 -5.88 -10.46
CA PHE A 227 -0.25 -6.00 -11.21
C PHE A 227 0.23 -4.62 -11.65
N SER A 228 1.22 -4.07 -10.93
CA SER A 228 1.74 -2.73 -11.20
C SER A 228 2.49 -2.64 -12.53
N THR A 229 2.56 -1.43 -13.09
CA THR A 229 3.31 -1.14 -14.33
C THR A 229 4.81 -0.95 -14.08
N GLU A 230 5.19 -0.66 -12.84
CA GLU A 230 6.55 -0.42 -12.38
C GLU A 230 6.70 -0.84 -10.92
N SER A 231 7.91 -0.76 -10.38
CA SER A 231 8.15 -1.03 -8.96
C SER A 231 7.55 0.08 -8.10
N VAL A 232 6.76 -0.29 -7.09
CA VAL A 232 6.22 0.66 -6.11
C VAL A 232 6.99 0.52 -4.80
N PRO A 233 7.57 1.60 -4.26
CA PRO A 233 8.29 1.54 -2.99
C PRO A 233 7.38 1.16 -1.83
N ALA A 234 7.96 0.56 -0.79
CA ALA A 234 7.28 0.32 0.48
C ALA A 234 6.91 1.64 1.18
N LEU A 235 5.93 1.59 2.07
CA LEU A 235 5.63 2.63 3.04
C LEU A 235 6.38 2.32 4.33
N GLU A 236 7.02 3.34 4.91
CA GLU A 236 7.86 3.23 6.11
C GLU A 236 7.07 3.55 7.39
N HIS A 237 6.00 4.32 7.26
CA HIS A 237 5.24 4.90 8.38
C HIS A 237 3.82 4.38 8.49
N TYR A 238 3.45 3.29 7.79
CA TYR A 238 2.08 2.80 7.77
C TYR A 238 1.99 1.28 7.96
N ARG A 239 1.19 0.84 8.94
CA ARG A 239 0.91 -0.57 9.18
C ARG A 239 -0.57 -0.88 9.11
N LEU A 240 -0.94 -2.01 8.51
CA LEU A 240 -2.28 -2.57 8.62
C LEU A 240 -2.50 -3.04 10.06
N VAL A 241 -3.58 -2.57 10.69
CA VAL A 241 -3.94 -2.98 12.07
C VAL A 241 -5.23 -3.77 12.13
N TYR A 242 -6.11 -3.63 11.13
CA TYR A 242 -7.36 -4.39 11.05
C TYR A 242 -7.86 -4.50 9.60
N ALA A 243 -8.49 -5.63 9.27
CA ALA A 243 -9.20 -5.82 8.02
C ALA A 243 -10.50 -6.60 8.25
N THR A 244 -11.58 -6.26 7.55
CA THR A 244 -12.86 -6.96 7.70
C THR A 244 -12.81 -8.38 7.10
N PRO A 245 -13.54 -9.36 7.66
CA PRO A 245 -13.59 -10.73 7.13
C PRO A 245 -14.35 -10.85 5.79
N ASN A 246 -15.18 -9.85 5.45
CA ASN A 246 -15.98 -9.86 4.23
C ASN A 246 -15.09 -9.74 2.98
N VAL A 247 -15.16 -10.76 2.13
CA VAL A 247 -14.44 -10.79 0.85
C VAL A 247 -15.27 -10.09 -0.23
N VAL A 248 -14.63 -9.18 -0.95
CA VAL A 248 -15.10 -8.60 -2.21
C VAL A 248 -14.11 -8.95 -3.32
N GLN A 249 -14.59 -9.04 -4.55
CA GLN A 249 -13.74 -9.12 -5.74
C GLN A 249 -13.62 -7.73 -6.36
N ILE A 250 -12.41 -7.17 -6.35
CA ILE A 250 -12.14 -5.83 -6.88
C ILE A 250 -11.79 -5.93 -8.35
N SER A 251 -12.80 -6.25 -9.16
CA SER A 251 -12.92 -5.93 -10.58
C SER A 251 -14.20 -6.61 -11.11
N PRO A 252 -15.06 -5.92 -11.87
CA PRO A 252 -16.23 -6.56 -12.48
C PRO A 252 -15.90 -7.43 -13.72
N TYR A 253 -14.62 -7.68 -14.00
CA TYR A 253 -14.14 -8.31 -15.23
C TYR A 253 -13.12 -9.43 -14.94
N TYR A 254 -12.46 -9.96 -15.99
CA TYR A 254 -11.65 -11.19 -16.02
C TYR A 254 -10.51 -11.35 -14.99
N VAL A 255 -10.07 -10.30 -14.28
CA VAL A 255 -9.03 -10.40 -13.24
C VAL A 255 -9.64 -10.08 -11.87
N HIS A 256 -9.82 -11.10 -11.03
CA HIS A 256 -10.41 -10.97 -9.71
C HIS A 256 -9.35 -10.88 -8.61
N THR A 257 -9.37 -9.79 -7.84
CA THR A 257 -8.50 -9.59 -6.68
C THR A 257 -9.37 -9.68 -5.41
N PRO A 258 -9.36 -10.82 -4.69
CA PRO A 258 -10.12 -10.95 -3.45
C PRO A 258 -9.52 -10.03 -2.38
N SER A 259 -10.36 -9.24 -1.70
CA SER A 259 -9.92 -8.33 -0.66
C SER A 259 -10.99 -8.12 0.41
N SER A 260 -10.59 -7.60 1.57
CA SER A 260 -11.48 -7.19 2.66
C SER A 260 -12.26 -5.92 2.31
N TRP A 261 -13.54 -5.83 2.65
CA TRP A 261 -14.33 -4.60 2.41
C TRP A 261 -13.67 -3.33 2.94
N VAL A 262 -13.22 -3.35 4.19
CA VAL A 262 -12.56 -2.21 4.86
C VAL A 262 -11.24 -2.68 5.45
N LYS A 263 -10.21 -1.84 5.31
CA LYS A 263 -8.89 -1.98 5.94
C LYS A 263 -8.60 -0.72 6.75
N ILE A 264 -8.10 -0.88 7.96
CA ILE A 264 -7.66 0.21 8.84
C ILE A 264 -6.15 0.12 8.99
N PHE A 265 -5.50 1.23 8.72
CA PHE A 265 -4.07 1.41 8.88
C PHE A 265 -3.79 2.41 9.99
N GLU A 266 -2.63 2.27 10.60
CA GLU A 266 -2.09 3.19 11.58
C GLU A 266 -0.83 3.85 11.00
N ARG A 267 -0.77 5.19 11.09
CA ARG A 267 0.43 5.98 10.81
C ARG A 267 1.33 5.99 12.03
N VAL A 268 2.54 5.45 11.92
CA VAL A 268 3.50 5.23 13.01
C VAL A 268 4.84 5.89 12.69
N PRO A 269 5.62 6.30 13.70
CA PRO A 269 7.00 6.72 13.48
C PRO A 269 7.84 5.68 12.73
N GLY A 270 7.57 4.39 12.97
CA GLY A 270 8.35 3.28 12.42
C GLY A 270 9.59 3.01 13.25
N ALA A 271 10.08 1.78 13.20
CA ALA A 271 11.30 1.38 13.89
C ALA A 271 12.51 1.51 12.97
N THR A 272 13.55 2.19 13.43
CA THR A 272 14.81 2.32 12.68
C THR A 272 15.70 1.09 12.91
N ILE A 273 16.03 0.41 11.82
CA ILE A 273 17.02 -0.67 11.77
C ILE A 273 18.27 -0.13 11.08
N THR A 274 19.39 -0.23 11.78
CA THR A 274 20.74 0.05 11.26
C THR A 274 21.49 -1.25 11.07
N GLY A 275 22.41 -1.30 10.13
CA GLY A 275 23.22 -2.51 9.97
C GLY A 275 24.39 -2.39 9.03
N THR A 276 25.10 -3.51 8.88
CA THR A 276 26.23 -3.63 7.95
C THR A 276 26.03 -4.77 6.94
N ALA A 277 26.49 -4.53 5.71
CA ALA A 277 26.44 -5.41 4.55
C ALA A 277 27.64 -5.10 3.62
N PRO A 278 27.89 -5.87 2.56
CA PRO A 278 28.87 -5.48 1.54
C PRO A 278 28.56 -4.07 0.99
N PRO A 279 29.58 -3.25 0.65
CA PRO A 279 29.35 -1.88 0.16
C PRO A 279 28.50 -1.82 -1.12
N ASN A 280 27.69 -0.77 -1.26
CA ASN A 280 26.87 -0.48 -2.45
C ASN A 280 25.99 -1.67 -2.90
N THR A 281 25.42 -2.40 -1.94
CA THR A 281 24.63 -3.60 -2.19
C THR A 281 23.17 -3.38 -1.83
N SER A 282 22.26 -3.80 -2.72
CA SER A 282 20.81 -3.79 -2.49
C SER A 282 20.45 -4.75 -1.36
N ILE A 283 19.62 -4.28 -0.43
CA ILE A 283 19.16 -5.03 0.75
C ILE A 283 17.65 -5.05 0.75
N SER A 284 17.09 -6.21 1.10
CA SER A 284 15.65 -6.44 1.24
C SER A 284 15.35 -6.90 2.67
N ALA A 285 14.37 -6.29 3.31
CA ALA A 285 13.80 -6.76 4.58
C ALA A 285 12.37 -7.25 4.34
N ILE A 286 12.08 -8.49 4.76
CA ILE A 286 10.78 -9.13 4.55
C ILE A 286 10.24 -9.67 5.88
N VAL A 287 8.97 -9.40 6.17
CA VAL A 287 8.25 -10.02 7.30
C VAL A 287 6.91 -10.58 6.81
N ALA A 288 6.57 -11.77 7.30
CA ALA A 288 5.25 -12.36 7.08
C ALA A 288 4.28 -11.89 8.16
N MET A 289 3.15 -11.34 7.74
CA MET A 289 2.10 -10.79 8.60
C MET A 289 0.83 -11.64 8.52
N HIS A 290 0.23 -11.92 9.66
CA HIS A 290 -1.02 -12.68 9.77
C HIS A 290 -2.20 -11.76 10.05
N VAL A 291 -3.27 -11.92 9.28
CA VAL A 291 -4.54 -11.21 9.43
C VAL A 291 -5.58 -12.18 10.01
N PRO A 292 -5.89 -12.09 11.31
CA PRO A 292 -6.69 -13.11 11.99
C PRO A 292 -8.15 -13.15 11.53
N THR A 293 -8.72 -12.00 11.16
CA THR A 293 -10.13 -11.89 10.73
C THR A 293 -10.43 -12.65 9.44
N THR A 294 -9.46 -12.72 8.52
CA THR A 294 -9.56 -13.42 7.23
C THR A 294 -8.80 -14.74 7.21
N ASN A 295 -8.07 -15.06 8.28
CA ASN A 295 -7.13 -16.19 8.36
C ASN A 295 -6.17 -16.24 7.17
N SER A 296 -5.65 -15.07 6.77
CA SER A 296 -4.73 -14.93 5.63
C SER A 296 -3.38 -14.40 6.07
N THR A 297 -2.38 -14.53 5.20
CA THR A 297 -1.05 -13.94 5.40
C THR A 297 -0.68 -13.04 4.23
N PHE A 298 0.12 -12.01 4.49
CA PHE A 298 0.77 -11.21 3.45
C PHE A 298 2.24 -10.99 3.83
N HIS A 299 3.06 -10.59 2.86
CA HIS A 299 4.45 -10.20 3.12
C HIS A 299 4.57 -8.68 3.01
N TYR A 300 5.19 -8.07 4.01
CA TYR A 300 5.72 -6.73 3.88
C TYR A 300 7.18 -6.82 3.47
N ALA A 301 7.54 -6.21 2.35
CA ALA A 301 8.89 -6.08 1.85
C ALA A 301 9.27 -4.59 1.77
N GLN A 302 10.51 -4.27 2.12
CA GLN A 302 11.12 -2.95 1.97
C GLN A 302 12.56 -3.12 1.50
N HIS A 303 13.05 -2.15 0.74
CA HIS A 303 14.38 -2.18 0.16
C HIS A 303 15.18 -0.95 0.58
N THR A 304 16.48 -1.13 0.74
CA THR A 304 17.47 -0.05 0.92
C THR A 304 18.77 -0.46 0.23
N THR A 305 19.77 0.41 0.25
CA THR A 305 21.11 0.12 -0.29
C THR A 305 22.15 0.49 0.74
N SER A 306 23.16 -0.37 0.93
CA SER A 306 24.30 -0.02 1.78
C SER A 306 25.17 1.06 1.13
N ASP A 307 25.74 1.93 1.95
CA ASP A 307 26.66 2.96 1.49
C ASP A 307 28.05 2.39 1.12
N SER A 308 28.96 3.27 0.70
CA SER A 308 30.34 2.91 0.37
C SER A 308 31.16 2.30 1.52
N SER A 309 30.70 2.46 2.76
CA SER A 309 31.28 1.84 3.97
C SER A 309 30.61 0.53 4.36
N GLY A 310 29.56 0.12 3.63
CA GLY A 310 28.75 -1.06 3.92
C GLY A 310 27.65 -0.82 4.95
N LYS A 311 27.40 0.41 5.39
CA LYS A 311 26.33 0.71 6.36
C LYS A 311 25.00 0.91 5.66
N PHE A 312 23.92 0.45 6.28
CA PHE A 312 22.56 0.72 5.82
C PHE A 312 21.66 1.14 6.98
N THR A 313 20.61 1.87 6.64
CA THR A 313 19.51 2.24 7.54
C THR A 313 18.20 2.00 6.80
N MET A 314 17.18 1.52 7.53
CA MET A 314 15.81 1.43 7.04
C MET A 314 14.80 1.62 8.16
N THR A 315 13.63 2.14 7.83
CA THR A 315 12.53 2.37 8.77
C THR A 315 11.37 1.45 8.45
N VAL A 316 11.00 0.57 9.39
CA VAL A 316 9.95 -0.44 9.19
C VAL A 316 8.70 -0.15 10.04
N PRO A 317 7.48 -0.28 9.50
CA PRO A 317 6.26 0.05 10.22
C PRO A 317 5.66 -1.12 11.01
N TYR A 318 6.03 -2.37 10.75
CA TYR A 318 5.46 -3.53 11.43
C TYR A 318 6.33 -3.98 12.60
N SER A 319 5.70 -4.21 13.75
CA SER A 319 6.33 -4.87 14.89
C SER A 319 6.22 -6.38 14.73
N THR A 320 7.11 -7.12 15.42
CA THR A 320 7.13 -8.59 15.44
C THR A 320 6.99 -9.18 16.84
N ILE A 321 7.23 -8.36 17.88
CA ILE A 321 7.14 -8.73 19.29
C ILE A 321 6.64 -7.54 20.11
N GLY A 322 6.27 -7.77 21.38
CA GLY A 322 5.88 -6.71 22.31
C GLY A 322 4.43 -6.21 22.15
N TYR A 323 3.57 -6.97 21.48
CA TYR A 323 2.15 -6.59 21.26
C TYR A 323 1.32 -6.39 22.53
N ASP A 324 1.76 -6.98 23.65
CA ASP A 324 1.05 -6.91 24.93
C ASP A 324 1.66 -5.83 25.86
N GLU A 325 2.67 -5.09 25.40
CA GLU A 325 3.35 -4.02 26.17
C GLU A 325 2.68 -2.65 26.00
N LEU A 326 2.07 -2.42 24.84
CA LEU A 326 1.36 -1.20 24.48
C LEU A 326 -0.06 -1.55 24.02
N GLY A 327 -1.06 -0.96 24.65
CA GLY A 327 -2.46 -1.17 24.30
C GLY A 327 -3.32 0.09 24.45
N PRO A 328 -4.63 -0.02 24.17
CA PRO A 328 -5.59 1.09 24.30
C PRO A 328 -5.60 1.72 25.70
N GLU A 329 -5.35 0.94 26.74
CA GLU A 329 -5.22 1.40 28.13
C GLU A 329 -4.04 2.35 28.35
N ASN A 330 -3.01 2.28 27.50
CA ASN A 330 -1.85 3.16 27.50
C ASN A 330 -1.93 4.24 26.41
N GLY A 331 -3.02 4.28 25.64
CA GLY A 331 -3.20 5.21 24.52
C GLY A 331 -2.66 4.72 23.17
N TYR A 332 -2.38 3.43 23.01
CA TYR A 332 -1.85 2.87 21.76
C TYR A 332 -2.84 1.91 21.09
N THR A 333 -2.56 1.50 19.86
CA THR A 333 -3.41 0.58 19.11
C THR A 333 -3.34 -0.83 19.67
N ASN A 334 -4.49 -1.49 19.80
CA ASN A 334 -4.51 -2.95 19.87
C ASN A 334 -4.26 -3.51 18.46
N VAL A 335 -3.08 -4.08 18.24
CA VAL A 335 -2.64 -4.55 16.92
C VAL A 335 -3.12 -5.99 16.69
N ASP A 336 -4.19 -6.14 15.89
CA ASP A 336 -4.72 -7.47 15.54
C ASP A 336 -3.87 -8.18 14.48
N VAL A 337 -3.27 -7.42 13.57
CA VAL A 337 -2.40 -7.96 12.50
C VAL A 337 -0.98 -8.13 13.04
N ARG A 338 -0.56 -9.38 13.25
CA ARG A 338 0.69 -9.72 13.95
C ARG A 338 1.64 -10.49 13.05
N ALA A 339 2.94 -10.30 13.24
CA ALA A 339 3.96 -11.02 12.49
C ALA A 339 3.95 -12.51 12.84
N ALA A 340 4.22 -13.35 11.85
CA ALA A 340 4.41 -14.78 12.03
C ALA A 340 5.86 -15.14 12.42
N GLY A 341 6.78 -14.17 12.40
CA GLY A 341 8.20 -14.35 12.69
C GLY A 341 8.99 -13.03 12.70
N PRO A 342 10.33 -13.09 12.77
CA PRO A 342 11.17 -11.90 12.67
C PRO A 342 11.15 -11.33 11.23
N TYR A 343 11.74 -10.15 11.07
CA TYR A 343 12.19 -9.71 9.75
C TYR A 343 13.35 -10.57 9.29
N TYR A 344 13.31 -11.01 8.04
CA TYR A 344 14.41 -11.61 7.31
C TYR A 344 15.05 -10.54 6.43
N ILE A 345 16.33 -10.27 6.63
CA ILE A 345 17.06 -9.24 5.92
C ILE A 345 18.14 -9.91 5.08
N THR A 346 18.13 -9.67 3.76
CA THR A 346 19.02 -10.33 2.81
C THR A 346 19.55 -9.33 1.79
N THR A 347 20.76 -9.58 1.29
CA THR A 347 21.24 -8.93 0.05
C THR A 347 20.53 -9.51 -1.17
N GLU A 348 20.49 -8.79 -2.29
CA GLU A 348 19.85 -9.20 -3.55
C GLU A 348 20.20 -10.62 -4.03
N PHE A 349 21.48 -11.01 -3.94
CA PHE A 349 21.95 -12.35 -4.31
C PHE A 349 22.01 -13.34 -3.14
N GLN A 350 21.39 -12.99 -2.01
CA GLN A 350 21.39 -13.78 -0.77
C GLN A 350 22.79 -14.18 -0.25
N THR A 351 23.84 -13.45 -0.67
CA THR A 351 25.21 -13.68 -0.20
C THR A 351 25.37 -13.34 1.27
N HIS A 352 24.53 -12.45 1.82
CA HIS A 352 24.47 -12.17 3.25
C HIS A 352 23.03 -12.14 3.75
N GLU A 353 22.82 -12.63 4.96
CA GLU A 353 21.51 -12.66 5.61
C GLU A 353 21.57 -12.43 7.12
N GLY A 354 20.41 -12.10 7.68
CA GLY A 354 20.20 -12.01 9.11
C GLY A 354 18.71 -11.89 9.46
N THR A 355 18.38 -12.11 10.73
CA THR A 355 17.01 -11.95 11.22
C THR A 355 16.98 -11.00 12.41
N ILE A 356 15.95 -10.16 12.50
CA ILE A 356 15.76 -9.24 13.61
C ILE A 356 14.31 -9.17 14.07
N HIS A 357 14.10 -9.17 15.38
CA HIS A 357 12.81 -8.86 15.97
C HIS A 357 12.68 -7.36 16.23
N VAL A 358 11.56 -6.80 15.81
CA VAL A 358 11.17 -5.40 16.00
C VAL A 358 10.13 -5.31 17.10
N PRO A 359 10.41 -4.63 18.24
CA PRO A 359 9.41 -4.37 19.28
C PRO A 359 8.35 -3.34 18.89
N ASP A 360 7.11 -3.52 19.36
CA ASP A 360 6.02 -2.55 19.14
C ASP A 360 6.33 -1.15 19.71
N SER A 361 7.05 -1.09 20.82
CA SER A 361 7.57 0.15 21.38
C SER A 361 8.51 0.90 20.43
N SER A 362 9.34 0.18 19.65
CA SER A 362 10.24 0.80 18.67
C SER A 362 9.46 1.38 17.49
N VAL A 363 8.43 0.67 17.01
CA VAL A 363 7.52 1.18 15.95
C VAL A 363 6.79 2.44 16.38
N ASN A 364 6.45 2.56 17.66
CA ASN A 364 5.83 3.75 18.24
C ASN A 364 6.83 4.85 18.63
N GLY A 365 8.13 4.70 18.31
CA GLY A 365 9.17 5.70 18.62
C GLY A 365 9.59 5.78 20.09
N LEU A 366 9.25 4.76 20.90
CA LEU A 366 9.59 4.68 22.32
C LEU A 366 10.76 3.72 22.61
N GLY A 367 11.02 2.81 21.67
CA GLY A 367 12.06 1.79 21.78
C GLY A 367 13.43 2.26 21.28
N PRO A 368 14.47 1.46 21.53
CA PRO A 368 15.82 1.77 21.05
C PRO A 368 15.92 1.63 19.53
N GLU A 369 16.94 2.24 18.94
CA GLU A 369 17.39 1.87 17.60
C GLU A 369 17.82 0.40 17.57
N LEU A 370 17.53 -0.27 16.46
CA LEU A 370 17.81 -1.67 16.25
C LEU A 370 19.07 -1.81 15.38
N THR A 371 19.93 -2.78 15.67
CA THR A 371 21.16 -3.02 14.90
C THR A 371 21.29 -4.48 14.48
N ILE A 372 21.73 -4.72 13.25
CA ILE A 372 22.03 -6.05 12.71
C ILE A 372 23.27 -6.03 11.80
N ASP A 373 24.14 -7.01 11.97
CA ASP A 373 25.23 -7.27 11.01
C ASP A 373 24.85 -8.47 10.15
N LEU A 374 24.73 -8.27 8.83
CA LEU A 374 24.41 -9.36 7.91
C LEU A 374 25.62 -10.28 7.79
N LYS A 375 25.40 -11.57 7.99
CA LYS A 375 26.46 -12.57 7.94
C LYS A 375 26.54 -13.16 6.56
N GLU A 376 27.76 -13.43 6.11
CA GLU A 376 27.99 -14.16 4.87
C GLU A 376 27.28 -15.51 4.92
N ASN A 377 26.50 -15.76 3.90
CA ASN A 377 25.68 -16.93 3.75
C ASN A 377 26.52 -18.01 3.08
N PHE A 378 26.96 -19.01 3.84
CA PHE A 378 27.88 -20.07 3.39
C PHE A 378 27.28 -21.03 2.33
N TRP A 379 26.09 -20.75 1.79
CA TRP A 379 25.41 -21.60 0.80
C TRP A 379 26.11 -21.63 -0.57
N GLU A 380 27.11 -20.78 -0.83
CA GLU A 380 27.95 -20.85 -2.03
C GLU A 380 28.91 -22.06 -2.09
N LEU A 381 28.97 -22.93 -1.07
CA LEU A 381 29.77 -24.17 -1.11
C LEU A 381 28.97 -25.47 -1.19
N CYS A 382 27.64 -25.40 -1.19
CA CYS A 382 26.80 -26.60 -1.20
C CYS A 382 26.21 -26.80 -2.60
N ASN A 383 26.74 -27.77 -3.34
CA ASN A 383 26.18 -28.24 -4.61
C ASN A 383 24.79 -28.86 -4.33
N CYS A 384 23.75 -28.05 -4.18
CA CYS A 384 22.42 -28.49 -3.74
C CYS A 384 21.41 -28.52 -4.90
N VAL A 385 20.35 -29.31 -4.74
CA VAL A 385 19.22 -29.43 -5.66
C VAL A 385 17.92 -29.23 -4.90
N TRP A 386 16.97 -28.55 -5.50
CA TRP A 386 15.61 -28.43 -4.98
C TRP A 386 14.92 -29.79 -5.01
N ASP A 387 14.32 -30.22 -3.89
CA ASP A 387 13.56 -31.47 -3.82
C ASP A 387 12.06 -31.19 -3.79
N ASP A 388 11.41 -31.40 -4.94
CA ASP A 388 9.98 -31.19 -5.14
C ASP A 388 9.09 -32.09 -4.26
N SER A 389 9.62 -33.21 -3.72
CA SER A 389 8.83 -34.16 -2.93
C SER A 389 8.62 -33.72 -1.48
N ILE A 390 9.50 -32.87 -0.96
CA ILE A 390 9.42 -32.39 0.43
C ILE A 390 9.55 -30.87 0.57
N GLY A 391 9.66 -30.14 -0.54
CA GLY A 391 9.66 -28.67 -0.55
C GLY A 391 10.84 -28.05 0.21
N ILE A 392 11.96 -28.77 0.29
CA ILE A 392 13.21 -28.26 0.88
C ILE A 392 14.41 -28.53 -0.04
N ILE A 393 15.43 -27.70 0.07
CA ILE A 393 16.69 -27.84 -0.66
C ILE A 393 17.54 -28.94 -0.01
N LYS A 394 18.07 -29.87 -0.81
CA LYS A 394 18.94 -30.98 -0.36
C LYS A 394 20.31 -30.92 -1.04
N PRO A 395 21.39 -31.44 -0.42
CA PRO A 395 22.67 -31.63 -1.09
C PRO A 395 22.53 -32.59 -2.30
N LYS A 396 23.17 -32.27 -3.42
CA LYS A 396 23.33 -33.20 -4.55
C LYS A 396 24.23 -34.32 -4.06
N GLU A 397 23.67 -35.50 -3.81
CA GLU A 397 24.42 -36.67 -3.36
C GLU A 397 25.62 -36.90 -4.29
N ASN A 398 26.82 -36.53 -3.78
CA ASN A 398 28.19 -36.89 -4.19
C ASN A 398 29.18 -35.74 -4.01
N THR A 399 29.34 -35.27 -2.77
CA THR A 399 30.62 -34.68 -2.35
C THR A 399 30.96 -35.32 -0.99
N PRO A 400 32.13 -35.98 -0.84
CA PRO A 400 32.43 -36.83 0.31
C PRO A 400 32.41 -36.11 1.67
#